data_AF-A0A401PPK3-F1
#
_entry.id   AF-A0A401PPK3-F1
#
_cell.length_a   1.000
_cell.length_b   1.000
_cell.length_c   1.000
_cell.angle_alpha   90.00
_cell.angle_beta   90.00
_cell.angle_gamma   90.00
#
_symmetry.space_group_name_H-M   'P 1'
#
loop_
_entity.id
_entity.type
_entity.pdbx_description
1 polymer ?
#
loop_
_entity_poly.entity_id
_entity_poly.type
_entity_poly.pdbx_seq_one_letter_code
_entity_poly.pdbx_strand_id
1 'polypeptide(L)'
;MFGKPDFDQLAPVVDAFSLMTYDYSNSHRPGPNSPIPWIRACVQKLDPDANWRSKILLGLNFYGMIYGTLGGTAEPIVGHSQPYHCGSGVTCKPDQLVVNMENHFEQQIQKTGS
;
A
#
# COMPACT_ATOMS: atom_id res chain seq x y z
N MET A 1 -20.89 5.71 0.94
CA MET A 1 -19.56 5.13 0.61
C MET A 1 -19.32 5.40 -0.85
N PHE A 2 -18.18 5.96 -1.21
CA PHE A 2 -17.85 6.26 -2.61
C PHE A 2 -17.76 4.98 -3.44
N GLY A 3 -18.34 4.98 -4.64
CA GLY A 3 -18.31 3.83 -5.54
C GLY A 3 -18.45 4.21 -7.01
N LYS A 4 -18.67 3.21 -7.87
CA LYS A 4 -18.80 3.41 -9.33
C LYS A 4 -19.84 4.48 -9.72
N PRO A 5 -21.06 4.54 -9.13
CA PRO A 5 -22.03 5.57 -9.52
C PRO A 5 -21.55 7.00 -9.25
N ASP A 6 -20.79 7.21 -8.18
CA ASP A 6 -20.21 8.52 -7.85
C ASP A 6 -19.04 8.84 -8.80
N PHE A 7 -18.20 7.83 -9.06
CA PHE A 7 -17.08 7.94 -9.99
C PHE A 7 -17.54 8.28 -11.41
N ASP A 8 -18.57 7.60 -11.93
CA ASP A 8 -19.12 7.85 -13.26
C ASP A 8 -19.68 9.28 -13.41
N GLN A 9 -20.28 9.83 -12.36
CA GLN A 9 -20.82 11.20 -12.35
C GLN A 9 -19.72 12.26 -12.30
N LEU A 10 -18.65 11.99 -11.56
CA LEU A 10 -17.57 12.96 -11.31
C LEU A 10 -16.45 12.90 -12.35
N ALA A 11 -16.19 11.73 -12.92
CA ALA A 11 -15.10 11.52 -13.88
C ALA A 11 -15.12 12.50 -15.07
N PRO A 12 -16.27 12.96 -15.61
CA PRO A 12 -16.30 13.96 -16.67
C PRO A 12 -15.88 15.37 -16.23
N VAL A 13 -15.99 15.71 -14.93
CA VAL A 13 -15.85 17.09 -14.43
C VAL A 13 -14.62 17.33 -13.55
N VAL A 14 -13.94 16.27 -13.11
CA VAL A 14 -12.69 16.38 -12.34
C VAL A 14 -11.48 16.00 -13.19
N ASP A 15 -10.32 16.56 -12.85
CA ASP A 15 -9.06 16.23 -13.53
C ASP A 15 -8.56 14.83 -13.16
N ALA A 16 -8.60 14.49 -11.86
CA ALA A 16 -8.10 13.24 -11.34
C ALA A 16 -8.71 12.88 -9.96
N PHE A 17 -8.59 11.60 -9.58
CA PHE A 17 -8.97 11.05 -8.28
C PHE A 17 -7.72 10.53 -7.57
N SER A 18 -7.46 11.03 -6.36
CA SER A 18 -6.47 10.42 -5.48
C SER A 18 -7.08 9.22 -4.77
N LEU A 19 -6.69 8.02 -5.19
CA LEU A 19 -7.24 6.78 -4.64
C LEU A 19 -6.38 6.32 -3.46
N MET A 20 -6.94 6.38 -2.25
CA MET A 20 -6.27 6.07 -0.99
C MET A 20 -6.13 4.54 -0.79
N THR A 21 -5.35 3.87 -1.63
CA THR A 21 -5.12 2.41 -1.59
C THR A 21 -4.06 2.01 -0.57
N TYR A 22 -4.22 2.48 0.67
CA TYR A 22 -3.38 2.15 1.81
C TYR A 22 -4.22 2.06 3.09
N ASP A 23 -3.60 1.73 4.23
CA ASP A 23 -4.25 1.47 5.52
C ASP A 23 -5.27 0.30 5.50
N TYR A 24 -4.96 -0.77 4.76
CA TYR A 24 -5.77 -1.98 4.72
C TYR A 24 -5.81 -2.75 6.06
N SER A 25 -4.66 -2.80 6.73
CA SER A 25 -4.47 -3.46 8.01
C SER A 25 -4.56 -2.48 9.18
N ASN A 26 -4.87 -2.99 10.37
CA ASN A 26 -5.00 -2.19 11.59
C ASN A 26 -4.49 -2.98 12.81
N SER A 27 -4.44 -2.34 13.97
CA SER A 27 -3.88 -2.92 15.19
C SER A 27 -4.53 -4.22 15.67
N HIS A 28 -5.80 -4.46 15.31
CA HIS A 28 -6.53 -5.69 15.64
C HIS A 28 -6.36 -6.78 14.57
N ARG A 29 -6.03 -6.38 13.34
CA ARG A 29 -5.81 -7.27 12.19
C ARG A 29 -4.49 -6.89 11.48
N PRO A 30 -3.35 -7.20 12.12
CA PRO A 30 -2.03 -6.85 11.58
C PRO A 30 -1.81 -7.53 10.23
N GLY A 31 -1.08 -6.85 9.35
CA GLY A 31 -0.85 -7.33 7.98
C GLY A 31 -0.28 -6.24 7.08
N PRO A 32 -0.25 -6.48 5.75
CA PRO A 32 0.29 -5.51 4.79
C PRO A 32 -0.55 -4.22 4.74
N ASN A 33 0.11 -3.07 4.63
CA ASN A 33 -0.57 -1.77 4.47
C ASN A 33 -1.40 -1.69 3.19
N SER A 34 -0.89 -2.26 2.09
CA SER A 34 -1.52 -2.20 0.76
C SER A 34 -1.34 -3.51 -0.01
N PRO A 35 -2.14 -4.55 0.26
CA PRO A 35 -2.06 -5.80 -0.50
C PRO A 35 -2.37 -5.59 -1.99
N ILE A 36 -1.46 -6.00 -2.88
CA ILE A 36 -1.59 -5.81 -4.35
C ILE A 36 -2.94 -6.31 -4.92
N PRO A 37 -3.45 -7.50 -4.56
CA PRO A 37 -4.74 -7.95 -5.07
C PRO A 37 -5.90 -7.04 -4.67
N TRP A 38 -5.84 -6.46 -3.45
CA TRP A 38 -6.84 -5.53 -2.96
C TRP A 38 -6.77 -4.18 -3.70
N ILE A 39 -5.57 -3.66 -3.92
CA ILE A 39 -5.35 -2.45 -4.72
C ILE A 39 -5.99 -2.60 -6.11
N ARG A 40 -5.71 -3.73 -6.79
CA ARG A 40 -6.27 -4.03 -8.11
C ARG A 40 -7.79 -4.05 -8.10
N ALA A 41 -8.38 -4.70 -7.09
CA ALA A 41 -9.83 -4.77 -6.93
C ALA A 41 -10.46 -3.39 -6.71
N CYS A 42 -9.81 -2.48 -5.96
CA CYS A 42 -10.28 -1.11 -5.78
C CYS A 42 -10.37 -0.35 -7.11
N VAL A 43 -9.33 -0.45 -7.94
CA VAL A 43 -9.31 0.20 -9.27
C VAL A 43 -10.38 -0.39 -10.19
N GLN A 44 -10.47 -1.72 -10.26
CA GLN A 44 -11.46 -2.42 -11.10
C GLN A 44 -12.90 -2.17 -10.66
N LYS A 45 -13.14 -1.96 -9.36
CA LYS A 45 -14.47 -1.66 -8.85
C LYS A 45 -14.96 -0.25 -9.24
N LEU A 46 -14.04 0.70 -9.38
CA LEU A 46 -14.36 2.07 -9.79
C LEU A 46 -14.46 2.20 -11.31
N ASP A 47 -13.54 1.57 -12.04
CA ASP A 47 -13.46 1.68 -13.50
C ASP A 47 -13.16 0.32 -14.15
N PRO A 48 -14.15 -0.60 -14.22
CA PRO A 48 -13.96 -1.95 -14.73
C PRO A 48 -13.56 -1.97 -16.21
N ASP A 49 -14.15 -1.07 -17.01
CA ASP A 49 -13.95 -0.99 -18.46
C ASP A 49 -12.77 -0.09 -18.87
N ALA A 50 -12.04 0.46 -17.89
CA ALA A 50 -10.90 1.34 -18.09
C ALA A 50 -11.20 2.65 -18.85
N ASN A 51 -12.43 3.18 -18.75
CA ASN A 51 -12.86 4.39 -19.45
C ASN A 51 -12.14 5.65 -18.93
N TRP A 52 -11.78 5.67 -17.64
CA TRP A 52 -11.19 6.83 -16.96
C TRP A 52 -9.92 6.44 -16.18
N ARG A 53 -9.26 5.35 -16.57
CA ARG A 53 -8.15 4.76 -15.81
C ARG A 53 -7.01 5.75 -15.56
N SER A 54 -6.71 6.59 -16.54
CA SER A 54 -5.68 7.63 -16.45
C SER A 54 -6.00 8.73 -15.45
N LYS A 55 -7.26 8.90 -15.05
CA LYS A 55 -7.69 9.84 -14.01
C LYS A 55 -7.51 9.27 -12.59
N ILE A 56 -7.20 7.98 -12.43
CA ILE A 56 -7.01 7.36 -11.12
C ILE A 56 -5.53 7.46 -10.74
N LEU A 57 -5.23 8.33 -9.78
CA LEU A 57 -3.91 8.43 -9.16
C LEU A 57 -3.82 7.39 -8.05
N LEU A 58 -3.04 6.34 -8.28
CA LEU A 58 -2.87 5.26 -7.33
C LEU A 58 -2.10 5.73 -6.09
N GLY A 59 -2.71 5.63 -4.91
CA GLY A 59 -2.09 5.99 -3.64
C GLY A 59 -1.07 4.95 -3.19
N LEU A 60 0.16 5.41 -2.94
CA LEU A 60 1.25 4.61 -2.40
C LEU A 60 1.68 5.20 -1.05
N ASN A 61 1.75 4.36 -0.03
CA ASN A 61 2.21 4.77 1.30
C ASN A 61 3.73 4.73 1.39
N PHE A 62 4.36 5.84 1.79
CA PHE A 62 5.80 5.92 2.11
C PHE A 62 6.04 5.80 3.62
N TYR A 63 5.27 4.93 4.26
CA TYR A 63 5.40 4.56 5.67
C TYR A 63 5.04 3.08 5.84
N GLY A 64 5.61 2.44 6.86
CA GLY A 64 5.21 1.11 7.34
C GLY A 64 4.40 1.21 8.63
N MET A 65 3.82 0.09 9.08
CA MET A 65 3.21 -0.03 10.40
C MET A 65 3.91 -1.12 11.20
N ILE A 66 4.35 -0.81 12.43
CA ILE A 66 4.76 -1.80 13.44
C ILE A 66 3.52 -2.16 14.23
N TYR A 67 3.17 -3.44 14.25
CA TYR A 67 2.12 -3.96 15.10
C TYR A 67 2.73 -4.60 16.35
N GLY A 68 2.16 -4.30 17.51
CA GLY A 68 2.57 -4.95 18.77
C GLY A 68 2.32 -6.46 18.73
N THR A 69 3.19 -7.24 19.37
CA THR A 69 3.13 -8.71 19.40
C THR A 69 1.85 -9.26 20.02
N LEU A 70 1.21 -8.52 20.91
CA LEU A 70 -0.06 -8.86 21.56
C LEU A 70 -1.28 -8.24 20.86
N GLY A 71 -1.08 -7.57 19.72
CA GLY A 71 -2.11 -6.79 19.04
C GLY A 71 -2.50 -5.51 19.81
N GLY A 72 -3.39 -4.72 19.23
CA GLY A 72 -3.97 -3.53 19.86
C GLY A 72 -3.13 -2.25 19.75
N THR A 73 -1.81 -2.35 19.54
CA THR A 73 -0.95 -1.20 19.22
C THR A 73 -0.48 -1.23 17.76
N ALA A 74 -0.39 -0.05 17.15
CA ALA A 74 0.15 0.13 15.80
C ALA A 74 0.88 1.48 15.73
N GLU A 75 2.15 1.47 15.33
CA GLU A 75 2.97 2.67 15.22
C GLU A 75 3.46 2.86 13.78
N PRO A 76 3.34 4.08 13.22
CA PRO A 76 3.85 4.35 11.88
C PRO A 76 5.39 4.42 11.90
N ILE A 77 6.01 3.73 10.94
CA ILE A 77 7.43 3.88 10.64
C ILE A 77 7.58 4.74 9.39
N VAL A 78 8.35 5.81 9.51
CA VAL A 78 8.95 6.54 8.39
C VAL A 78 10.46 6.28 8.34
N GLY A 79 11.12 6.57 7.20
CA GLY A 79 12.51 6.13 6.93
C GLY A 79 13.53 6.40 8.05
N HIS A 80 13.45 7.55 8.73
CA HIS A 80 14.37 7.88 9.85
C HIS A 80 14.03 7.18 11.17
N SER A 81 12.84 6.62 11.29
CA SER A 81 12.27 6.01 12.52
C SER A 81 12.22 4.49 12.46
N GLN A 82 12.71 3.88 11.37
CA GLN A 82 12.72 2.44 11.22
C GLN A 82 13.67 1.83 12.26
N PRO A 83 13.15 1.14 13.29
CA PRO A 83 14.00 0.51 14.27
C PRO A 83 14.68 -0.68 13.58
N TYR A 84 16.01 -0.67 13.53
CA TYR A 84 16.79 -1.76 12.97
C TYR A 84 16.70 -2.99 13.89
N HIS A 85 15.67 -3.81 13.72
CA HIS A 85 15.59 -5.13 14.34
C HIS A 85 16.02 -6.18 13.32
N CYS A 86 17.31 -6.50 13.33
CA CYS A 86 17.76 -7.81 12.87
C CYS A 86 17.26 -8.81 13.92
N GLY A 87 16.49 -9.82 13.52
CA GLY A 87 16.07 -10.88 14.42
C GLY A 87 17.24 -11.35 15.28
N SER A 88 17.00 -11.58 16.57
CA SER A 88 17.99 -11.85 17.65
C SER A 88 18.70 -10.65 18.29
N GLY A 89 18.08 -9.46 18.32
CA GLY A 89 18.53 -8.37 19.20
C GLY A 89 19.81 -7.66 18.76
N VAL A 90 20.12 -7.71 17.47
CA VAL A 90 21.28 -7.03 16.88
C VAL A 90 20.78 -5.87 16.01
N THR A 91 21.43 -4.72 16.10
CA THR A 91 21.19 -3.58 15.22
C THR A 91 21.95 -3.79 13.90
N CYS A 92 21.23 -3.85 12.78
CA CYS A 92 21.82 -3.99 11.45
C CYS A 92 21.94 -2.62 10.76
N LYS A 93 23.03 -2.40 10.01
CA LYS A 93 23.35 -1.12 9.35
C LYS A 93 22.34 -0.75 8.24
N PRO A 94 22.15 0.55 7.95
CA PRO A 94 21.12 1.08 7.03
C PRO A 94 21.08 0.48 5.62
N ASP A 95 22.24 0.08 5.08
CA ASP A 95 22.40 -0.18 3.64
C ASP A 95 21.75 -1.49 3.16
N GLN A 96 21.29 -2.37 4.06
CA GLN A 96 20.74 -3.69 3.70
C GLN A 96 19.20 -3.72 3.53
N LEU A 97 18.47 -2.74 4.07
CA LEU A 97 17.00 -2.77 4.06
C LEU A 97 16.38 -2.23 2.77
N VAL A 98 16.95 -1.16 2.20
CA VAL A 98 16.50 -0.60 0.91
C VAL A 98 16.64 -1.65 -0.19
N VAL A 99 17.79 -2.33 -0.22
CA VAL A 99 18.07 -3.43 -1.14
C VAL A 99 17.04 -4.57 -0.99
N ASN A 100 16.62 -4.90 0.23
CA ASN A 100 15.63 -5.95 0.44
C ASN A 100 14.20 -5.55 0.04
N MET A 101 13.84 -4.27 0.20
CA MET A 101 12.51 -3.77 -0.22
C MET A 101 12.41 -3.65 -1.74
N GLU A 102 13.47 -3.16 -2.40
CA GLU A 102 13.60 -3.15 -3.87
C GLU A 102 13.54 -4.58 -4.42
N ASN A 103 14.33 -5.50 -3.86
CA ASN A 103 14.31 -6.91 -4.26
C ASN A 103 12.94 -7.57 -4.03
N HIS A 104 12.22 -7.23 -2.96
CA HIS A 104 10.88 -7.78 -2.73
C HIS A 104 9.85 -7.19 -3.71
N PHE A 105 9.93 -5.89 -3.99
CA PHE A 105 9.06 -5.25 -4.97
C PHE A 105 9.28 -5.80 -6.39
N GLU A 106 10.55 -5.99 -6.80
CA GLU A 106 10.91 -6.63 -8.07
C GLU A 106 10.42 -8.08 -8.15
N GLN A 107 10.56 -8.87 -7.07
CA GLN A 107 10.05 -10.24 -7.03
C GLN A 107 8.51 -10.31 -7.14
N GLN A 108 7.80 -9.33 -6.59
CA GLN A 108 6.34 -9.27 -6.69
C GLN A 108 5.90 -8.84 -8.10
N ILE A 109 6.64 -7.93 -8.74
CA ILE A 109 6.40 -7.54 -10.14
C ILE A 109 6.65 -8.72 -11.09
N GLN A 110 7.77 -9.44 -10.93
CA GLN A 110 8.12 -10.60 -11.77
C GLN A 110 7.12 -11.75 -11.64
N LYS A 111 6.52 -11.96 -10.46
CA LYS A 111 5.48 -12.99 -10.25
C LYS A 111 4.12 -12.63 -10.84
N THR A 112 3.89 -11.37 -11.19
CA THR A 112 2.66 -10.92 -11.86
C THR A 112 2.80 -10.75 -13.38
N GLY A 113 3.97 -11.07 -13.94
CA GLY A 113 4.21 -11.14 -15.38
C GLY A 113 4.07 -12.57 -15.93
N SER A 114 2.83 -13.01 -16.14
CA SER A 114 2.40 -14.05 -17.10
C SER A 114 0.90 -13.96 -17.29
#